data_AF-A0A6V7QUA3-F1
#
_entry.id   AF-A0A6V7QUA3-F1
#
_cell.length_a   1.000
_cell.length_b   1.000
_cell.length_c   1.000
_cell.angle_alpha   90.00
_cell.angle_beta   90.00
_cell.angle_gamma   90.00
#
_symmetry.space_group_name_H-M   'P 1'
#
loop_
_entity.id
_entity.type
_entity.pdbx_description
1 polymer ?
#
loop_
_entity_poly.entity_id
_entity_poly.type
_entity_poly.pdbx_seq_one_letter_code
_entity_poly.pdbx_strand_id
1 'polypeptide(L)'
;MASIASKQYYATSSLVIGYALCSSLLAIINKYAITKFSYPALLTALQYFTSAFGVWVLGKLGFLYHDVFTFETAKKFLPAAFIFYLAIFTNTNLLRHANVDTFIVFRSLTPLLVAIADTAFRKQPCPSKLTFLSLIIILGGAVGYVMTDSGFTLTAYSWAFAYLVTITTEMVYIKHMVTNLGLNTWGFVLYNNLLSLMMAPIFWFLTGESTEVLEAIRLSPRIGSTWTPLLL
;
A
#
# COMPACT_ATOMS: atom_id res chain seq x y z
N MET A 1 10.36 -33.03 -15.13
CA MET A 1 10.15 -31.58 -15.40
C MET A 1 8.67 -31.18 -15.43
N ALA A 2 7.76 -31.93 -16.07
CA ALA A 2 6.32 -31.59 -16.13
C ALA A 2 5.60 -31.51 -14.75
N SER A 3 5.94 -32.38 -13.79
CA SER A 3 5.38 -32.37 -12.42
C SER A 3 5.80 -31.15 -11.57
N ILE A 4 7.00 -30.62 -11.80
CA ILE A 4 7.50 -29.42 -11.11
C ILE A 4 6.82 -28.18 -11.70
N ALA A 5 6.68 -28.13 -13.02
CA ALA A 5 5.99 -27.03 -13.72
C ALA A 5 4.50 -26.95 -13.32
N SER A 6 3.80 -28.09 -13.20
CA SER A 6 2.40 -28.10 -12.75
C SER A 6 2.26 -27.66 -11.30
N LYS A 7 3.10 -28.16 -10.37
CA LYS A 7 3.11 -27.69 -8.97
C LYS A 7 3.35 -26.18 -8.86
N GLN A 8 4.28 -25.65 -9.64
CA GLN A 8 4.59 -24.22 -9.64
C GLN A 8 3.46 -23.37 -10.24
N TYR A 9 2.76 -23.89 -11.26
CA TYR A 9 1.57 -23.26 -11.83
C TYR A 9 0.40 -23.20 -10.83
N TYR A 10 0.12 -24.30 -10.13
CA TYR A 10 -0.91 -24.35 -9.09
C TYR A 10 -0.58 -23.45 -7.89
N ALA A 11 0.69 -23.43 -7.46
CA ALA A 11 1.15 -22.55 -6.38
C ALA A 11 0.99 -21.07 -6.77
N THR A 12 1.38 -20.70 -7.99
CA THR A 12 1.24 -19.32 -8.48
C THR A 12 -0.23 -18.91 -8.59
N SER A 13 -1.08 -19.77 -9.14
CA SER A 13 -2.51 -19.49 -9.28
C SER A 13 -3.20 -19.34 -7.93
N SER A 14 -2.86 -20.19 -6.95
CA SER A 14 -3.37 -20.08 -5.58
C SER A 14 -2.93 -18.77 -4.90
N LEU A 15 -1.68 -18.35 -5.10
CA LEU A 15 -1.18 -17.06 -4.58
C LEU A 15 -1.90 -15.87 -5.22
N VAL A 16 -2.15 -15.90 -6.53
CA VAL A 16 -2.88 -14.83 -7.23
C VAL A 16 -4.31 -14.74 -6.73
N ILE A 17 -5.02 -15.87 -6.61
CA ILE A 17 -6.39 -15.89 -6.10
C ILE A 17 -6.43 -15.42 -4.65
N GLY A 18 -5.53 -15.92 -3.80
CA GLY A 18 -5.44 -15.51 -2.39
C GLY A 18 -5.17 -14.01 -2.24
N TYR A 19 -4.23 -13.47 -3.03
CA TYR A 19 -3.96 -12.03 -3.07
C TYR A 19 -5.18 -11.24 -3.55
N ALA A 20 -5.85 -11.68 -4.61
CA ALA A 20 -7.02 -10.99 -5.15
C ALA A 20 -8.18 -10.95 -4.15
N LEU A 21 -8.45 -12.08 -3.46
CA LEU A 21 -9.46 -12.16 -2.42
C LEU A 21 -9.11 -11.25 -1.23
N CYS A 22 -7.88 -11.33 -0.73
CA CYS A 22 -7.41 -10.50 0.38
C CYS A 22 -7.48 -9.00 0.04
N SER A 23 -7.00 -8.61 -1.14
CA SER A 23 -7.02 -7.23 -1.62
C SER A 23 -8.45 -6.69 -1.79
N SER A 24 -9.36 -7.52 -2.30
CA SER A 24 -10.78 -7.13 -2.46
C SER A 24 -11.48 -6.97 -1.11
N LEU A 25 -11.26 -7.90 -0.18
CA LEU A 25 -11.78 -7.82 1.20
C LEU A 25 -11.26 -6.58 1.91
N LEU A 26 -9.96 -6.31 1.80
CA LEU A 26 -9.32 -5.12 2.36
C LEU A 26 -9.98 -3.84 1.85
N ALA A 27 -10.24 -3.73 0.55
CA ALA A 27 -10.88 -2.56 -0.02
C ALA A 27 -12.31 -2.34 0.51
N ILE A 28 -13.12 -3.40 0.58
CA ILE A 28 -14.51 -3.34 1.06
C ILE A 28 -14.54 -3.00 2.56
N ILE A 29 -13.73 -3.69 3.37
CA ILE A 29 -13.66 -3.49 4.82
C ILE A 29 -13.12 -2.10 5.13
N ASN A 30 -12.05 -1.64 4.46
CA ASN A 30 -11.50 -0.30 4.68
C ASN A 30 -12.51 0.78 4.33
N LYS A 31 -13.26 0.63 3.23
CA LYS A 31 -14.31 1.60 2.88
C LYS A 31 -15.42 1.61 3.93
N TYR A 32 -15.89 0.44 4.37
CA TYR A 32 -16.90 0.33 5.43
C TYR A 32 -16.39 0.95 6.74
N ALA A 33 -15.17 0.64 7.15
CA ALA A 33 -14.55 1.16 8.36
C ALA A 33 -14.47 2.69 8.34
N ILE A 34 -14.07 3.30 7.22
CA ILE A 34 -14.03 4.77 7.07
C ILE A 34 -15.42 5.40 7.24
N THR A 35 -16.50 4.73 6.84
CA THR A 35 -17.87 5.27 7.07
C THR A 35 -18.28 5.29 8.55
N LYS A 36 -17.69 4.42 9.38
CA LYS A 36 -17.95 4.34 10.82
C LYS A 36 -16.90 5.07 11.65
N PHE A 37 -15.71 5.20 11.10
CA PHE A 37 -14.51 5.68 11.74
C PHE A 37 -13.73 6.57 10.76
N SER A 38 -14.05 7.85 10.76
CA SER A 38 -13.58 8.83 9.77
C SER A 38 -12.11 9.24 9.90
N TYR A 39 -11.24 8.36 10.43
CA TYR A 39 -9.80 8.62 10.60
C TYR A 39 -8.97 7.55 9.86
N PRO A 40 -8.78 7.71 8.54
CA PRO A 40 -8.01 6.80 7.69
C PRO A 40 -6.58 6.54 8.18
N ALA A 41 -5.90 7.55 8.75
CA ALA A 41 -4.53 7.38 9.23
C ALA A 41 -4.46 6.45 10.44
N LEU A 42 -5.36 6.62 11.42
CA LEU A 42 -5.45 5.70 12.56
C LEU A 42 -5.82 4.29 12.12
N LEU A 43 -6.81 4.17 11.23
CA LEU A 43 -7.26 2.87 10.75
C LEU A 43 -6.11 2.10 10.10
N THR A 44 -5.27 2.80 9.34
CA THR A 44 -4.07 2.22 8.71
C THR A 44 -3.00 1.87 9.75
N ALA A 45 -2.78 2.72 10.77
CA ALA A 45 -1.87 2.41 11.87
C ALA A 45 -2.31 1.17 12.66
N LEU A 46 -3.60 1.01 12.93
CA LEU A 46 -4.16 -0.17 13.58
C LEU A 46 -4.00 -1.44 12.73
N GLN A 47 -4.12 -1.33 11.41
CA GLN A 47 -3.85 -2.44 10.49
C GLN A 47 -2.36 -2.86 10.54
N TYR A 48 -1.44 -1.91 10.53
CA TYR A 48 -0.01 -2.19 10.68
C TYR A 48 0.31 -2.81 12.04
N PHE A 49 -0.27 -2.28 13.12
CA PHE A 49 -0.12 -2.83 14.46
C PHE A 49 -0.62 -4.27 14.53
N THR A 50 -1.85 -4.53 14.06
CA THR A 50 -2.45 -5.86 14.09
C THR A 50 -1.64 -6.86 13.25
N SER A 51 -1.12 -6.42 12.11
CA SER A 51 -0.28 -7.26 11.24
C SER A 51 1.06 -7.60 11.89
N ALA A 52 1.76 -6.60 12.46
CA ALA A 52 3.03 -6.82 13.15
C ALA A 52 2.85 -7.68 14.41
N PHE A 53 1.81 -7.39 15.21
CA PHE A 53 1.47 -8.15 16.40
C PHE A 53 1.08 -9.59 16.08
N GLY A 54 0.27 -9.81 15.05
CA GLY A 54 -0.13 -11.15 14.61
C GLY A 54 1.08 -12.00 14.20
N VAL A 55 2.00 -11.45 13.41
CA VAL A 55 3.23 -12.15 13.01
C VAL A 55 4.11 -12.45 14.24
N TRP A 56 4.22 -11.51 15.17
CA TRP A 56 5.00 -11.72 16.40
C TRP A 56 4.39 -12.81 17.30
N VAL A 57 3.07 -12.81 17.51
CA VAL A 57 2.36 -13.83 18.31
C VAL A 57 2.45 -15.20 17.65
N LEU A 58 2.14 -15.29 16.35
CA LEU A 58 2.23 -16.55 15.61
C LEU A 58 3.68 -17.07 15.51
N GLY A 59 4.65 -16.16 15.49
CA GLY A 59 6.07 -16.49 15.62
C GLY A 59 6.42 -17.10 16.98
N LYS A 60 5.93 -16.50 18.07
CA LYS A 60 6.10 -17.03 19.44
C LYS A 60 5.42 -18.38 19.65
N LEU A 61 4.28 -18.61 19.01
CA LEU A 61 3.54 -19.88 19.06
C LEU A 61 4.16 -20.97 18.16
N GLY A 62 5.23 -20.66 17.41
CA GLY A 62 5.91 -21.63 16.54
C GLY A 62 5.17 -21.97 15.24
N PHE A 63 4.05 -21.30 14.94
CA PHE A 63 3.31 -21.48 13.69
C PHE A 63 4.01 -20.80 12.50
N LEU A 64 4.80 -19.75 12.76
CA LEU A 64 5.53 -18.99 11.75
C LEU A 64 7.01 -18.86 12.10
N TYR A 65 7.89 -19.04 11.13
CA TYR A 65 9.30 -18.69 11.30
C TYR A 65 9.52 -17.27 10.77
N HIS A 66 9.81 -16.32 11.66
CA HIS A 66 10.30 -15.01 11.28
C HIS A 66 11.72 -14.84 11.81
N ASP A 67 12.57 -14.15 11.05
CA ASP A 67 13.93 -13.85 11.48
C ASP A 67 13.91 -12.96 12.74
N VAL A 68 14.94 -13.08 13.57
CA VAL A 68 15.08 -12.26 14.78
C VAL A 68 15.18 -10.79 14.37
N PHE A 69 14.38 -9.94 15.01
CA PHE A 69 14.46 -8.50 14.77
C PHE A 69 15.84 -7.99 15.18
N THR A 70 16.56 -7.40 14.23
CA THR A 70 17.88 -6.81 14.43
C THR A 70 17.86 -5.36 13.97
N PHE A 71 18.39 -4.48 14.81
CA PHE A 71 18.40 -3.04 14.52
C PHE A 71 19.19 -2.69 13.25
N GLU A 72 20.20 -3.50 12.90
CA GLU A 72 20.96 -3.34 11.65
C GLU A 72 20.09 -3.58 10.41
N THR A 73 19.25 -4.61 10.44
CA THR A 73 18.32 -4.92 9.35
C THR A 73 17.23 -3.86 9.25
N ALA A 74 16.74 -3.36 10.40
CA ALA A 74 15.80 -2.24 10.44
C ALA A 74 16.38 -0.98 9.79
N LYS A 75 17.65 -0.65 10.07
CA LYS A 75 18.36 0.47 9.42
C LYS A 75 18.51 0.28 7.91
N LYS A 76 18.79 -0.94 7.45
CA LYS A 76 18.84 -1.27 6.01
C LYS A 76 17.45 -1.17 5.36
N PHE A 77 16.37 -1.44 6.10
CA PHE A 77 14.99 -1.36 5.63
C PHE A 77 14.39 0.05 5.71
N LEU A 78 15.00 0.95 6.46
CA LEU A 78 14.55 2.33 6.67
C LEU A 78 14.34 3.13 5.35
N PRO A 79 15.23 3.05 4.34
CA PRO A 79 14.98 3.69 3.05
C PRO A 79 13.73 3.16 2.34
N ALA A 80 13.45 1.85 2.46
CA ALA A 80 12.22 1.27 1.90
C ALA A 80 10.98 1.83 2.59
N ALA A 81 11.01 1.90 3.93
CA ALA A 81 9.93 2.50 4.72
C ALA A 81 9.73 3.98 4.39
N PHE A 82 10.80 4.74 4.14
CA PHE A 82 10.72 6.14 3.71
C PHE A 82 10.10 6.30 2.32
N ILE A 83 10.48 5.47 1.35
CA ILE A 83 9.88 5.51 0.00
C ILE A 83 8.40 5.11 0.06
N PHE A 84 8.07 4.10 0.85
CA PHE A 84 6.70 3.68 1.11
C PHE A 84 5.87 4.83 1.70
N TYR A 85 6.43 5.55 2.67
CA TYR A 85 5.81 6.76 3.22
C TYR A 85 5.59 7.82 2.15
N LEU A 86 6.59 8.10 1.32
CA LEU A 86 6.48 9.09 0.26
C LEU A 86 5.37 8.72 -0.74
N ALA A 87 5.21 7.42 -1.03
CA ALA A 87 4.12 6.90 -1.86
C ALA A 87 2.73 7.10 -1.21
N ILE A 88 2.60 6.93 0.11
CA ILE A 88 1.34 7.25 0.82
C ILE A 88 1.07 8.75 0.75
N PHE A 89 2.06 9.59 1.02
CA PHE A 89 1.90 11.05 1.03
C PHE A 89 1.47 11.59 -0.35
N THR A 90 2.15 11.17 -1.42
CA THR A 90 1.78 11.57 -2.79
C THR A 90 0.40 11.00 -3.17
N ASN A 91 0.06 9.79 -2.71
CA ASN A 91 -1.26 9.20 -2.92
C ASN A 91 -2.38 10.00 -2.26
N THR A 92 -2.23 10.37 -0.99
CA THR A 92 -3.23 11.16 -0.27
C THR A 92 -3.41 12.54 -0.91
N ASN A 93 -2.33 13.19 -1.32
CA ASN A 93 -2.42 14.48 -2.01
C ASN A 93 -3.04 14.35 -3.41
N LEU A 94 -2.75 13.27 -4.14
CA LEU A 94 -3.43 12.98 -5.40
C LEU A 94 -4.94 12.84 -5.19
N LEU A 95 -5.38 12.01 -4.25
CA LEU A 95 -6.80 11.79 -3.98
C LEU A 95 -7.52 13.03 -3.43
N ARG A 96 -6.79 13.95 -2.80
CA ARG A 96 -7.35 15.24 -2.36
C ARG A 96 -7.63 16.19 -3.53
N HIS A 97 -6.89 16.10 -4.63
CA HIS A 97 -6.99 17.02 -5.77
C HIS A 97 -7.57 16.40 -7.04
N ALA A 98 -7.66 15.07 -7.13
CA ALA A 98 -8.08 14.32 -8.31
C ALA A 98 -9.21 13.34 -8.01
N ASN A 99 -9.97 12.99 -9.05
CA ASN A 99 -10.98 11.95 -8.96
C ASN A 99 -10.36 10.56 -8.78
N VAL A 100 -11.12 9.64 -8.18
CA VAL A 100 -10.70 8.24 -7.95
C VAL A 100 -10.38 7.53 -9.27
N ASP A 101 -11.08 7.87 -10.34
CA ASP A 101 -10.88 7.29 -11.68
C ASP A 101 -9.50 7.65 -12.24
N THR A 102 -9.07 8.91 -12.10
CA THR A 102 -7.72 9.36 -12.49
C THR A 102 -6.67 8.59 -11.70
N PHE A 103 -6.88 8.38 -10.40
CA PHE A 103 -5.99 7.55 -9.59
C PHE A 103 -5.88 6.10 -10.10
N ILE A 104 -7.01 5.46 -10.43
CA ILE A 104 -7.03 4.09 -10.96
C ILE A 104 -6.26 4.01 -12.28
N VAL A 105 -6.48 4.96 -13.18
CA VAL A 105 -5.81 5.03 -14.49
C VAL A 105 -4.31 5.18 -14.34
N PHE A 106 -3.83 6.14 -13.54
CA PHE A 106 -2.40 6.31 -13.29
C PHE A 106 -1.80 5.08 -12.63
N ARG A 107 -2.48 4.48 -11.65
CA ARG A 107 -2.00 3.27 -10.98
C ARG A 107 -1.87 2.10 -11.96
N SER A 108 -2.76 1.99 -12.95
CA SER A 108 -2.67 0.95 -13.98
C SER A 108 -1.38 1.02 -14.80
N LEU A 109 -0.74 2.20 -14.90
CA LEU A 109 0.57 2.38 -15.57
C LEU A 109 1.76 1.89 -14.76
N THR A 110 1.60 1.64 -13.46
CA THR A 110 2.71 1.22 -12.58
C THR A 110 3.47 -0.01 -13.09
N PRO A 111 2.81 -1.10 -13.55
CA PRO A 111 3.50 -2.27 -14.09
C PRO A 111 4.39 -1.97 -15.31
N LEU A 112 4.00 -1.00 -16.16
CA LEU A 112 4.81 -0.56 -17.29
C LEU A 112 6.12 0.07 -16.81
N LEU A 113 6.02 1.02 -15.88
CA LEU A 113 7.21 1.69 -15.34
C LEU A 113 8.08 0.75 -14.53
N VAL A 114 7.49 -0.15 -13.74
CA VAL A 114 8.22 -1.18 -13.01
C VAL A 114 8.97 -2.11 -13.96
N ALA A 115 8.37 -2.50 -15.08
CA ALA A 115 9.04 -3.33 -16.09
C ALA A 115 10.22 -2.59 -16.75
N ILE A 116 10.05 -1.31 -17.08
CA ILE A 116 11.13 -0.46 -17.62
C ILE A 116 12.25 -0.32 -16.58
N ALA A 117 11.91 -0.02 -15.33
CA ALA A 117 12.87 0.14 -14.25
C ALA A 117 13.61 -1.18 -13.91
N ASP A 118 12.92 -2.32 -13.89
CA ASP A 118 13.56 -3.64 -13.71
C ASP A 118 14.55 -3.93 -14.85
N THR A 119 14.21 -3.56 -16.09
CA THR A 119 15.10 -3.72 -17.26
C THR A 119 16.31 -2.79 -17.16
N ALA A 120 16.09 -1.51 -16.83
CA ALA A 120 17.13 -0.49 -16.79
C ALA A 120 18.08 -0.62 -15.59
N PHE A 121 17.55 -0.79 -14.37
CA PHE A 121 18.35 -0.80 -13.14
C PHE A 121 18.85 -2.19 -12.75
N ARG A 122 18.08 -3.25 -13.02
CA ARG A 122 18.43 -4.62 -12.62
C ARG A 122 18.95 -5.48 -13.78
N LYS A 123 19.10 -4.90 -14.98
CA LYS A 123 19.54 -5.58 -16.21
C LYS A 123 18.77 -6.89 -16.48
N GLN A 124 17.51 -6.94 -16.09
CA GLN A 124 16.64 -8.09 -16.35
C GLN A 124 16.32 -8.17 -17.85
N PRO A 125 16.09 -9.36 -18.41
CA PRO A 125 15.71 -9.50 -19.81
C PRO A 125 14.41 -8.75 -20.08
N CYS A 126 14.33 -8.11 -21.25
CA CYS A 126 13.14 -7.36 -21.66
C CYS A 126 11.86 -8.22 -21.55
N PRO A 127 10.71 -7.60 -21.21
CA PRO A 127 9.45 -8.30 -21.11
C PRO A 127 9.10 -9.02 -22.42
N SER A 128 8.39 -10.16 -22.31
CA SER A 128 7.95 -10.93 -23.47
C SER A 128 7.10 -10.07 -24.42
N LYS A 129 7.04 -10.42 -25.71
CA LYS A 129 6.25 -9.67 -26.71
C LYS A 129 4.78 -9.50 -26.30
N LEU A 130 4.20 -10.50 -25.63
CA LEU A 130 2.83 -10.44 -25.11
C LEU A 130 2.70 -9.48 -23.92
N THR A 131 3.65 -9.52 -22.98
CA THR A 131 3.71 -8.56 -21.87
C THR A 131 3.85 -7.14 -22.38
N PHE A 132 4.73 -6.91 -23.36
CA PHE A 132 4.90 -5.60 -23.98
C PHE A 132 3.60 -5.10 -24.62
N LEU A 133 2.88 -5.97 -25.34
CA LEU A 133 1.58 -5.62 -25.93
C LEU A 133 0.55 -5.23 -24.86
N SER A 134 0.46 -5.98 -23.75
CA SER A 134 -0.43 -5.63 -22.62
C SER A 134 -0.09 -4.25 -22.04
N LEU A 135 1.19 -3.93 -21.91
CA LEU A 135 1.62 -2.62 -21.40
C LEU A 135 1.25 -1.46 -22.33
N ILE A 136 1.33 -1.67 -23.65
CA ILE A 136 0.89 -0.68 -24.65
C ILE A 136 -0.63 -0.47 -24.60
N ILE A 137 -1.41 -1.53 -24.43
CA ILE A 137 -2.88 -1.43 -24.30
C ILE A 137 -3.25 -0.59 -23.06
N ILE A 138 -2.60 -0.84 -21.92
CA ILE A 138 -2.79 -0.06 -20.69
C ILE A 138 -2.45 1.41 -20.92
N LEU A 139 -1.32 1.68 -21.58
CA LEU A 139 -0.90 3.04 -21.92
C LEU A 139 -1.93 3.74 -22.82
N GLY A 140 -2.43 3.04 -23.84
CA GLY A 140 -3.49 3.54 -24.73
C GLY A 140 -4.78 3.88 -23.99
N GLY A 141 -5.21 3.00 -23.07
CA GLY A 141 -6.37 3.25 -22.21
C GLY A 141 -6.19 4.47 -21.31
N ALA A 142 -5.00 4.64 -20.73
CA ALA A 142 -4.69 5.79 -19.90
C ALA A 142 -4.69 7.11 -20.70
N VAL A 143 -4.09 7.13 -21.89
CA VAL A 143 -4.13 8.30 -22.78
C VAL A 143 -5.57 8.64 -23.18
N GLY A 144 -6.38 7.65 -23.55
CA GLY A 144 -7.79 7.85 -23.89
C GLY A 144 -8.59 8.47 -22.74
N TYR A 145 -8.33 8.05 -21.50
CA TYR A 145 -8.95 8.66 -20.32
C TYR A 145 -8.55 10.12 -20.17
N VAL A 146 -7.25 10.45 -20.21
CA VAL A 146 -6.77 11.83 -20.04
C VAL A 146 -7.34 12.79 -21.10
N MET A 147 -7.54 12.31 -22.34
CA MET A 147 -8.14 13.13 -23.41
C MET A 147 -9.62 13.45 -23.19
N THR A 148 -10.31 12.64 -22.38
CA THR A 148 -11.76 12.76 -22.11
C THR A 148 -12.08 13.23 -20.69
N ASP A 149 -11.05 13.39 -19.85
CA ASP A 149 -11.17 13.80 -18.45
C ASP A 149 -11.55 15.28 -18.34
N SER A 150 -12.81 15.53 -17.99
CA SER A 150 -13.33 16.88 -17.72
C SER A 150 -12.83 17.48 -16.41
N GLY A 151 -12.17 16.69 -15.55
CA GLY A 151 -11.60 17.10 -14.26
C GLY A 151 -10.11 17.45 -14.32
N PHE A 152 -9.55 17.70 -15.50
CA PHE A 152 -8.12 17.98 -15.66
C PHE A 152 -7.68 19.23 -14.89
N THR A 153 -6.75 19.06 -13.94
CA THR A 153 -6.06 20.17 -13.27
C THR A 153 -4.55 19.89 -13.19
N LEU A 154 -3.75 20.93 -13.40
CA LEU A 154 -2.28 20.81 -13.38
C LEU A 154 -1.77 20.27 -12.03
N THR A 155 -2.40 20.69 -10.94
CA THR A 155 -2.07 20.24 -9.57
C THR A 155 -2.36 18.75 -9.39
N ALA A 156 -3.54 18.27 -9.81
CA ALA A 156 -3.90 16.85 -9.72
C ALA A 156 -2.93 15.97 -10.51
N TYR A 157 -2.62 16.35 -11.75
CA TYR A 157 -1.74 15.56 -12.62
C TYR A 157 -0.27 15.61 -12.17
N SER A 158 0.16 16.71 -11.56
CA SER A 158 1.50 16.81 -10.93
C SER A 158 1.63 15.85 -9.75
N TRP A 159 0.60 15.79 -8.88
CA TRP A 159 0.54 14.78 -7.81
C TRP A 159 0.40 13.35 -8.35
N ALA A 160 -0.32 13.16 -9.47
CA ALA A 160 -0.46 11.86 -10.11
C ALA A 160 0.88 11.33 -10.63
N PHE A 161 1.66 12.20 -11.26
CA PHE A 161 3.01 11.88 -11.70
C PHE A 161 3.96 11.62 -10.52
N ALA A 162 3.93 12.47 -9.48
CA ALA A 162 4.73 12.26 -8.28
C ALA A 162 4.40 10.91 -7.61
N TYR A 163 3.10 10.59 -7.48
CA TYR A 163 2.64 9.29 -7.00
C TYR A 163 3.17 8.16 -7.87
N LEU A 164 3.06 8.27 -9.20
CA LEU A 164 3.50 7.26 -10.14
C LEU A 164 5.01 6.95 -10.05
N VAL A 165 5.85 7.98 -9.88
CA VAL A 165 7.29 7.81 -9.64
C VAL A 165 7.54 7.10 -8.31
N THR A 166 6.94 7.61 -7.23
CA THR A 166 7.18 7.09 -5.87
C THR A 166 6.71 5.65 -5.68
N ILE A 167 5.53 5.29 -6.20
CA ILE A 167 5.02 3.91 -6.13
C ILE A 167 5.85 2.95 -7.01
N THR A 168 6.37 3.42 -8.15
CA THR A 168 7.28 2.61 -8.98
C THR A 168 8.59 2.36 -8.24
N THR A 169 9.18 3.40 -7.64
CA THR A 169 10.39 3.26 -6.83
C THR A 169 10.17 2.32 -5.66
N GLU A 170 9.03 2.43 -4.96
CA GLU A 170 8.65 1.56 -3.85
C GLU A 170 8.67 0.09 -4.29
N MET A 171 7.94 -0.25 -5.35
CA MET A 171 7.86 -1.63 -5.84
C MET A 171 9.21 -2.20 -6.27
N VAL A 172 10.05 -1.41 -6.96
CA VAL A 172 11.38 -1.85 -7.40
C VAL A 172 12.33 -2.00 -6.20
N TYR A 173 12.27 -1.09 -5.24
CA TYR A 173 13.13 -1.13 -4.07
C TYR A 173 12.75 -2.29 -3.14
N ILE A 174 11.46 -2.56 -2.93
CA ILE A 174 11.02 -3.74 -2.18
C ILE A 174 11.51 -5.03 -2.84
N LYS A 175 11.44 -5.16 -4.17
CA LYS A 175 12.03 -6.32 -4.88
C LYS A 175 13.54 -6.44 -4.63
N HIS A 176 14.27 -5.33 -4.65
CA HIS A 176 15.68 -5.30 -4.31
C HIS A 176 15.91 -5.79 -2.87
N MET A 177 15.13 -5.32 -1.91
CA MET A 177 15.22 -5.72 -0.50
C MET A 177 14.93 -7.20 -0.28
N VAL A 178 13.88 -7.72 -0.93
CA VAL A 178 13.55 -9.16 -0.91
C VAL A 178 14.69 -10.01 -1.45
N THR A 179 15.41 -9.52 -2.46
CA THR A 179 16.52 -10.26 -3.07
C THR A 179 17.82 -10.17 -2.26
N ASN A 180 18.08 -9.06 -1.56
CA ASN A 180 19.40 -8.78 -0.96
C ASN A 180 19.47 -8.98 0.56
N LEU A 181 18.35 -8.88 1.29
CA LEU A 181 18.37 -9.01 2.76
C LEU A 181 18.30 -10.46 3.26
N GLY A 182 17.92 -11.41 2.40
CA GLY A 182 17.84 -12.83 2.77
C GLY A 182 16.83 -13.16 3.87
N LEU A 183 15.91 -12.24 4.18
CA LEU A 183 14.86 -12.47 5.19
C LEU A 183 13.78 -13.41 4.65
N ASN A 184 13.10 -14.10 5.56
CA ASN A 184 11.88 -14.82 5.21
C ASN A 184 10.74 -13.84 4.87
N THR A 185 9.73 -14.30 4.12
CA THR A 185 8.53 -13.52 3.76
C THR A 185 7.86 -12.89 4.98
N TRP A 186 7.76 -13.63 6.09
CA TRP A 186 7.20 -13.14 7.35
C TRP A 186 8.09 -12.09 8.04
N GLY A 187 9.41 -12.18 7.86
CA GLY A 187 10.34 -11.15 8.28
C GLY A 187 10.06 -9.84 7.55
N PHE A 188 9.92 -9.87 6.22
CA PHE A 188 9.55 -8.67 5.45
C PHE A 188 8.21 -8.08 5.87
N VAL A 189 7.21 -8.91 6.13
CA VAL A 189 5.90 -8.45 6.64
C VAL A 189 6.09 -7.76 8.00
N LEU A 190 6.84 -8.36 8.93
CA LEU A 190 7.10 -7.77 10.24
C LEU A 190 7.85 -6.44 10.13
N TYR A 191 8.98 -6.38 9.42
CA TYR A 191 9.77 -5.15 9.28
C TYR A 191 8.98 -4.04 8.60
N ASN A 192 8.24 -4.35 7.52
CA ASN A 192 7.48 -3.34 6.81
C ASN A 192 6.37 -2.75 7.68
N ASN A 193 5.57 -3.61 8.32
CA ASN A 193 4.47 -3.14 9.17
C ASN A 193 4.97 -2.45 10.45
N LEU A 194 6.03 -2.95 11.08
CA LEU A 194 6.58 -2.35 12.30
C LEU A 194 7.23 -1.00 12.02
N LEU A 195 8.04 -0.87 10.96
CA LEU A 195 8.64 0.41 10.59
C LEU A 195 7.58 1.41 10.10
N SER A 196 6.57 0.95 9.35
CA SER A 196 5.43 1.79 8.96
C SER A 196 4.63 2.26 10.17
N LEU A 197 4.43 1.40 11.18
CA LEU A 197 3.81 1.76 12.44
C LEU A 197 4.64 2.81 13.20
N MET A 198 5.96 2.68 13.24
CA MET A 198 6.84 3.68 13.88
C MET A 198 6.79 5.04 13.17
N MET A 199 6.51 5.06 11.87
CA MET A 199 6.33 6.29 11.10
C MET A 199 4.91 6.84 11.16
N ALA A 200 3.91 6.04 11.56
CA ALA A 200 2.51 6.43 11.62
C ALA A 200 2.22 7.66 12.52
N PRO A 201 2.85 7.84 13.70
CA PRO A 201 2.68 9.05 14.50
C PRO A 201 3.12 10.32 13.78
N ILE A 202 4.17 10.26 12.97
CA ILE A 202 4.63 11.41 12.18
C ILE A 202 3.57 11.76 11.13
N PHE A 203 2.98 10.75 10.49
CA PHE A 203 1.89 10.93 9.54
C PHE A 203 0.63 11.51 10.19
N TRP A 204 0.30 11.03 11.39
CA TRP A 204 -0.80 11.54 12.23
C TRP A 204 -0.70 13.04 12.52
N PHE A 205 0.52 13.53 12.78
CA PHE A 205 0.79 14.95 12.97
C PHE A 205 0.75 15.73 11.66
N LEU A 206 1.29 15.19 10.56
CA LEU A 206 1.37 15.87 9.26
C LEU A 206 0.04 15.96 8.52
N THR A 207 -0.84 14.96 8.65
CA THR A 207 -2.17 14.98 8.01
C THR A 207 -3.17 15.87 8.73
N GLY A 208 -2.88 16.32 9.95
CA GLY A 208 -3.79 17.13 10.76
C GLY A 208 -4.92 16.32 11.41
N GLU A 209 -5.07 15.01 11.12
CA GLU A 209 -6.06 14.14 11.78
C GLU A 209 -5.87 14.12 13.31
N SER A 210 -4.67 14.45 13.80
CA SER A 210 -4.38 14.60 15.21
C SER A 210 -5.28 15.58 15.97
N THR A 211 -5.61 16.70 15.35
CA THR A 211 -6.46 17.72 15.98
C THR A 211 -7.92 17.28 15.96
N GLU A 212 -8.37 16.64 14.87
CA GLU A 212 -9.75 16.15 14.73
C GLU A 212 -10.04 14.97 15.67
N VAL A 213 -9.11 14.03 15.83
CA VAL A 213 -9.25 12.91 16.79
C VAL A 213 -9.19 13.44 18.22
N LEU A 214 -8.26 14.35 18.53
CA LEU A 214 -8.15 14.92 19.86
C LEU A 214 -9.37 15.78 20.21
N GLU A 215 -9.94 16.50 19.25
CA GLU A 215 -11.21 17.22 19.42
C GLU A 215 -12.39 16.26 19.62
N ALA A 216 -12.50 15.17 18.84
CA ALA A 216 -13.53 14.16 19.06
C ALA A 216 -13.40 13.46 20.42
N ILE A 217 -12.17 13.13 20.85
CA ILE A 217 -11.90 12.58 22.19
C ILE A 217 -12.16 13.61 23.29
N ARG A 218 -11.95 14.91 23.05
CA ARG A 218 -12.29 16.00 23.99
C ARG A 218 -13.78 16.31 24.05
N LEU A 219 -14.53 16.04 22.97
CA LEU A 219 -15.99 16.19 22.91
C LEU A 219 -16.72 14.94 23.44
N SER A 220 -16.10 13.76 23.37
CA SER A 220 -16.62 12.50 23.92
C SER A 220 -17.02 12.53 25.41
N PRO A 221 -16.34 13.24 26.34
CA PRO A 221 -16.76 13.33 27.73
C PRO A 221 -18.06 14.15 27.90
N ARG A 222 -18.50 14.91 26.88
CA ARG A 222 -19.76 15.68 26.94
C ARG A 222 -20.97 14.90 26.41
N ILE A 223 -20.75 13.87 25.58
CA ILE A 223 -21.81 13.00 25.02
C ILE A 223 -22.21 11.88 26.00
N GLY A 224 -21.64 11.86 27.22
CA GLY A 224 -22.13 11.02 28.32
C GLY A 224 -23.38 11.54 29.03
N SER A 225 -23.85 12.76 28.71
CA SER A 225 -24.96 13.43 29.43
C SER A 225 -26.25 13.65 28.62
N THR A 226 -26.26 13.31 27.32
CA THR A 226 -27.46 13.43 26.47
C THR A 226 -28.03 12.06 26.13
N TRP A 227 -28.34 11.26 27.15
CA TRP A 227 -29.38 10.24 27.05
C TRP A 227 -30.72 10.90 27.40
N THR A 228 -31.27 11.70 26.48
CA THR A 228 -32.71 11.94 26.48
C THR A 228 -33.36 10.82 25.67
N PRO A 229 -34.16 9.93 26.28
CA PRO A 229 -34.90 8.93 25.54
C PRO A 229 -35.89 9.66 24.63
N LEU A 230 -35.78 9.44 23.32
CA LEU A 230 -36.82 9.75 22.35
C LEU A 230 -38.03 8.86 22.64
N LEU A 231 -38.88 9.34 23.54
CA LEU A 231 -40.30 8.98 23.68
C LEU A 231 -41.12 10.24 23.41
N LEU A 232 -41.50 10.43 22.16
CA LEU A 232 -42.80 10.90 21.64
C LEU A 232 -42.70 11.11 20.13
#